data_AF-A0AAU5AKB9-F1
#
_entry.id   AF-A0AAU5AKB9-F1
#
_cell.length_a   1.000
_cell.length_b   1.000
_cell.length_c   1.000
_cell.angle_alpha   90.00
_cell.angle_beta   90.00
_cell.angle_gamma   90.00
#
_symmetry.space_group_name_H-M   'P 1'
#
loop_
_entity.id
_entity.type
_entity.pdbx_description
1 polymer ?
#
loop_
_entity_poly.entity_id
_entity_poly.type
_entity_poly.pdbx_seq_one_letter_code
_entity_poly.pdbx_strand_id
1 'polypeptide(L)'
;MRSTPHKALAAGVFAVAAVAALSLPVTPAAAAPAGAPLAAACTPAQVVSGGDFESGTSSWTPSSTSVITSRTGQSAHGGSSFAWLDGTGGTHTDSLSQSVTIPSGCSSATLTFWLHIDTAETTSSTAYDKLTAKIGSTTLATYSNLNKATGYVQKSFDVSSFAGQTVSLAFSGTEDSSLQTSFVLDDIALNTSGDTAPPADSTRTPAAPAYTVSLSSNTAGTVWTGHESTTFTNASATPLTEVYLRLWDNYHGTCTAPPITVTNVTGGTAGALSVACTALRIALPTPLTQGQSTTIGFDLGITVPSGADRFGHDGAFNMIGNALPVLAVKDGSGWHLDPYTNNGESFYSLAADFKVTLDHPTSLSVPATGTSVDTPGTSGRTVTTATASKVRDFAWAAGPFTKISGTSAAGTAINIYSVSGISSANAQSMLTTAKSAVDAHAGRFGAYPYGELDAVIDNNFWFGGMEYPGFVLDLVSTTALTHEIGHQWFYGIVGDDEYNSPWLDEAFTDYATDLAQGLTGTNCWNSVSWASSAENITNSMAYWDAHSSRYSTVVYGYGKCALHDLRRILGDTAMAKLLKDYATSHWYGVSTTAEFKAAAQAATTTDLTSFWTTHRIVG
;
A
#
# COMPACT_ATOMS: atom_id res chain seq x y z
N MET A 1 -10.27 -63.42 37.70
CA MET A 1 -9.62 -63.23 39.02
C MET A 1 -8.11 -63.34 38.86
N ARG A 2 -7.41 -62.21 38.94
CA ARG A 2 -6.18 -61.93 39.73
C ARG A 2 -5.46 -60.75 39.09
N SER A 3 -5.25 -59.73 39.92
CA SER A 3 -4.87 -58.35 39.64
C SER A 3 -3.37 -58.16 39.46
N THR A 4 -3.00 -57.30 38.52
CA THR A 4 -1.68 -56.70 38.34
C THR A 4 -1.42 -55.60 39.38
N PRO A 5 -0.20 -55.46 39.94
CA PRO A 5 0.09 -54.50 41.00
C PRO A 5 0.66 -53.17 40.49
N HIS A 6 0.31 -52.11 41.22
CA HIS A 6 0.82 -50.75 41.12
C HIS A 6 2.30 -50.65 41.52
N LYS A 7 3.07 -49.80 40.83
CA LYS A 7 4.36 -49.27 41.31
C LYS A 7 4.23 -47.79 41.66
N ALA A 8 4.49 -47.48 42.92
CA ALA A 8 4.78 -46.16 43.44
C ALA A 8 6.27 -45.83 43.20
N LEU A 9 6.60 -44.56 42.92
CA LEU A 9 7.95 -44.03 42.99
C LEU A 9 8.05 -43.05 44.16
N ALA A 10 9.07 -43.29 44.99
CA ALA A 10 9.37 -42.60 46.23
C ALA A 10 10.11 -41.28 46.00
N ALA A 11 9.92 -40.37 46.96
CA ALA A 11 10.56 -39.08 47.07
C ALA A 11 12.08 -39.18 47.35
N GLY A 12 12.85 -38.31 46.72
CA GLY A 12 14.26 -38.04 47.03
C GLY A 12 14.44 -36.56 47.35
N VAL A 13 14.87 -36.28 48.58
CA VAL A 13 15.22 -34.95 49.09
C VAL A 13 16.68 -34.65 48.69
N PHE A 14 16.94 -33.47 48.13
CA PHE A 14 18.29 -32.89 48.07
C PHE A 14 18.28 -31.46 48.61
N ALA A 15 19.22 -31.21 49.52
CA ALA A 15 19.37 -30.01 50.32
C ALA A 15 19.93 -28.83 49.51
N VAL A 16 19.45 -27.64 49.86
CA VAL A 16 19.88 -26.34 49.33
C VAL A 16 21.22 -25.95 49.95
N ALA A 17 22.25 -25.76 49.12
CA ALA A 17 23.48 -25.08 49.50
C ALA A 17 23.41 -23.63 49.01
N ALA A 18 23.44 -22.67 49.94
CA ALA A 18 23.51 -21.25 49.65
C ALA A 18 24.92 -20.88 49.17
N VAL A 19 25.02 -20.32 47.96
CA VAL A 19 26.26 -19.72 47.44
C VAL A 19 26.12 -18.21 47.57
N ALA A 20 27.01 -17.61 48.37
CA ALA A 20 27.13 -16.18 48.55
C ALA A 20 27.62 -15.53 47.25
N ALA A 21 26.86 -14.58 46.71
CA ALA A 21 27.26 -13.77 45.56
C ALA A 21 28.31 -12.74 45.99
N LEU A 22 29.52 -12.82 45.45
CA LEU A 22 30.48 -11.73 45.49
C LEU A 22 30.02 -10.61 44.55
N SER A 23 29.79 -9.44 45.11
CA SER A 23 29.56 -8.18 44.40
C SER A 23 30.87 -7.66 43.81
N LEU A 24 30.96 -7.60 42.49
CA LEU A 24 31.98 -6.84 41.76
C LEU A 24 31.49 -5.40 41.53
N PRO A 25 32.33 -4.37 41.68
CA PRO A 25 31.95 -2.99 41.44
C PRO A 25 31.77 -2.74 39.93
N VAL A 26 30.57 -2.28 39.55
CA VAL A 26 30.27 -1.79 38.21
C VAL A 26 30.99 -0.47 37.99
N THR A 27 31.95 -0.44 37.07
CA THR A 27 32.49 0.81 36.53
C THR A 27 31.40 1.50 35.69
N PRO A 28 31.19 2.83 35.83
CA PRO A 28 30.23 3.54 34.98
C PRO A 28 30.68 3.43 33.52
N ALA A 29 29.77 3.03 32.63
CA ALA A 29 30.00 3.07 31.20
C ALA A 29 30.35 4.50 30.78
N ALA A 30 31.47 4.65 30.07
CA ALA A 30 31.85 5.91 29.45
C ALA A 30 30.73 6.36 28.50
N ALA A 31 30.34 7.62 28.59
CA ALA A 31 29.38 8.23 27.70
C ALA A 31 29.81 8.02 26.23
N ALA A 32 28.90 7.50 25.41
CA ALA A 32 29.10 7.40 23.98
C ALA A 32 29.39 8.80 23.41
N PRO A 33 30.25 8.93 22.38
CA PRO A 33 30.45 10.21 21.72
C PRO A 33 29.10 10.71 21.19
N ALA A 34 28.79 11.99 21.38
CA ALA A 34 27.66 12.63 20.72
C ALA A 34 27.78 12.34 19.21
N GLY A 35 26.78 11.65 18.66
CA GLY A 35 26.71 11.36 17.23
C GLY A 35 26.82 12.65 16.42
N ALA A 36 27.54 12.57 15.30
CA ALA A 36 27.56 13.66 14.33
C ALA A 36 26.10 14.08 14.00
N PRO A 37 25.83 15.38 13.77
CA PRO A 37 24.49 15.82 13.40
C PRO A 37 24.03 15.05 12.17
N LEU A 38 22.87 14.38 12.29
CA LEU A 38 22.24 13.66 11.19
C LEU A 38 22.03 14.62 10.03
N ALA A 39 22.36 14.17 8.81
CA ALA A 39 22.05 14.92 7.60
C ALA A 39 20.53 15.18 7.57
N ALA A 40 20.14 16.43 7.31
CA ALA A 40 18.74 16.79 7.17
C ALA A 40 18.09 15.92 6.08
N ALA A 41 16.86 15.47 6.32
CA ALA A 41 16.07 14.69 5.37
C ALA A 41 15.58 15.57 4.22
N CYS A 42 15.60 15.07 2.98
CA CYS A 42 14.90 15.77 1.89
C CYS A 42 13.40 15.82 2.15
N THR A 43 12.78 16.96 1.89
CA THR A 43 11.33 17.05 1.69
C THR A 43 11.09 17.21 0.19
N PRO A 44 10.65 16.17 -0.54
CA PRO A 44 10.36 16.29 -1.96
C PRO A 44 9.31 17.39 -2.21
N ALA A 45 9.62 18.30 -3.14
CA ALA A 45 8.78 19.44 -3.45
C ALA A 45 9.09 20.02 -4.83
N GLN A 46 8.08 20.64 -5.45
CA GLN A 46 8.30 21.66 -6.47
C GLN A 46 8.46 23.01 -5.75
N VAL A 47 9.58 23.72 -5.93
CA VAL A 47 9.94 24.91 -5.12
C VAL A 47 9.84 26.25 -5.85
N VAL A 48 9.40 26.26 -7.11
CA VAL A 48 9.17 27.49 -7.90
C VAL A 48 7.69 27.88 -7.79
N SER A 49 7.41 29.01 -7.17
CA SER A 49 6.05 29.54 -7.08
C SER A 49 5.66 30.27 -8.37
N GLY A 50 4.45 30.01 -8.87
CA GLY A 50 3.87 30.71 -10.04
C GLY A 50 4.72 30.58 -11.32
N GLY A 51 5.30 29.40 -11.54
CA GLY A 51 6.15 29.13 -12.72
C GLY A 51 5.39 29.08 -14.05
N ASP A 52 4.06 28.98 -13.99
CA ASP A 52 3.10 29.06 -15.10
C ASP A 52 2.68 30.51 -15.42
N PHE A 53 3.13 31.49 -14.63
CA PHE A 53 2.89 32.92 -14.81
C PHE A 53 1.44 33.42 -14.79
N GLU A 54 0.44 32.54 -14.58
CA GLU A 54 -0.99 32.90 -14.56
C GLU A 54 -1.37 33.83 -13.39
N SER A 55 -0.53 33.89 -12.36
CA SER A 55 -0.68 34.82 -11.22
C SER A 55 0.14 36.12 -11.38
N GLY A 56 0.60 36.41 -12.60
CA GLY A 56 1.39 37.61 -12.92
C GLY A 56 2.70 37.68 -12.15
N THR A 57 3.09 38.88 -11.72
CA THR A 57 4.36 39.12 -11.02
C THR A 57 4.34 38.78 -9.53
N SER A 58 3.29 38.15 -9.01
CA SER A 58 3.12 37.95 -7.57
C SER A 58 4.22 37.11 -6.92
N SER A 59 4.79 36.15 -7.66
CA SER A 59 5.89 35.27 -7.20
C SER A 59 7.25 35.57 -7.84
N TRP A 60 7.33 36.58 -8.71
CA TRP A 60 8.50 36.87 -9.53
C TRP A 60 8.89 38.34 -9.47
N THR A 61 10.19 38.63 -9.56
CA THR A 61 10.75 39.98 -9.65
C THR A 61 11.28 40.21 -11.07
N PRO A 62 10.47 40.83 -11.97
CA PRO A 62 10.93 41.21 -13.30
C PRO A 62 11.60 42.60 -13.33
N SER A 63 12.37 42.90 -14.39
CA SER A 63 12.91 44.24 -14.70
C SER A 63 11.80 45.27 -14.95
N SER A 64 10.68 44.81 -15.50
CA SER A 64 9.48 45.60 -15.80
C SER A 64 8.24 44.72 -15.62
N THR A 65 7.12 45.31 -15.23
CA THR A 65 5.83 44.60 -15.12
C THR A 65 5.33 44.04 -16.45
N SER A 66 5.88 44.50 -17.57
CA SER A 66 5.57 43.99 -18.92
C SER A 66 6.26 42.67 -19.29
N VAL A 67 7.24 42.21 -18.49
CA VAL A 67 7.97 40.96 -18.78
C VAL A 67 7.04 39.76 -18.62
N ILE A 68 6.21 39.72 -17.57
CA ILE A 68 5.15 38.71 -17.46
C ILE A 68 3.89 39.27 -18.12
N THR A 69 3.42 38.61 -19.17
CA THR A 69 2.41 39.17 -20.06
C THR A 69 1.58 38.09 -20.76
N SER A 70 0.46 38.51 -21.35
CA SER A 70 -0.39 37.74 -22.27
C SER A 70 -0.61 38.51 -23.58
N ARG A 71 0.29 39.47 -23.88
CA ARG A 71 0.19 40.32 -25.07
C ARG A 71 0.36 39.52 -26.37
N THR A 72 -0.30 39.98 -27.42
CA THR A 72 -0.22 39.36 -28.75
C THR A 72 1.19 39.47 -29.34
N GLY A 73 1.59 38.46 -30.12
CA GLY A 73 2.90 38.40 -30.79
C GLY A 73 3.72 37.16 -30.41
N GLN A 74 3.47 36.61 -29.22
CA GLN A 74 3.97 35.32 -28.76
C GLN A 74 2.80 34.54 -28.14
N SER A 75 2.96 33.23 -27.97
CA SER A 75 1.95 32.35 -27.34
C SER A 75 2.55 31.68 -26.12
N ALA A 76 1.75 31.47 -25.06
CA ALA A 76 2.13 30.64 -23.93
C ALA A 76 2.33 29.18 -24.37
N HIS A 77 3.17 28.43 -23.65
CA HIS A 77 3.24 26.97 -23.75
C HIS A 77 2.05 26.32 -23.04
N GLY A 78 1.74 26.80 -21.83
CA GLY A 78 0.57 26.42 -21.03
C GLY A 78 -0.25 27.66 -20.66
N GLY A 79 -1.56 27.51 -20.47
CA GLY A 79 -2.40 28.62 -20.01
C GLY A 79 -2.48 29.80 -20.98
N SER A 80 -2.34 31.02 -20.46
CA SER A 80 -2.55 32.29 -21.15
C SER A 80 -1.43 33.32 -20.96
N SER A 81 -0.62 33.16 -19.92
CA SER A 81 0.44 34.09 -19.51
C SER A 81 1.81 33.44 -19.66
N PHE A 82 2.83 34.26 -19.91
CA PHE A 82 4.21 33.79 -20.07
C PHE A 82 5.19 34.93 -19.75
N ALA A 83 6.46 34.60 -19.57
CA ALA A 83 7.52 35.60 -19.46
C ALA A 83 8.16 35.86 -20.82
N TRP A 84 8.11 37.11 -21.28
CA TRP A 84 8.71 37.58 -22.52
C TRP A 84 9.80 38.61 -22.21
N LEU A 85 11.05 38.20 -22.41
CA LEU A 85 12.23 39.05 -22.27
C LEU A 85 12.65 39.56 -23.66
N ASP A 86 12.96 40.85 -23.72
CA ASP A 86 13.40 41.57 -24.92
C ASP A 86 12.36 41.57 -26.07
N GLY A 87 12.79 41.43 -27.33
CA GLY A 87 11.93 41.50 -28.52
C GLY A 87 11.68 42.91 -29.05
N THR A 88 12.55 43.87 -28.74
CA THR A 88 12.35 45.31 -29.04
C THR A 88 13.00 45.74 -30.35
N GLY A 89 14.05 45.04 -30.79
CA GLY A 89 14.82 45.41 -31.98
C GLY A 89 15.77 46.58 -31.76
N GLY A 90 16.17 46.85 -30.52
CA GLY A 90 17.16 47.85 -30.13
C GLY A 90 17.75 47.51 -28.75
N THR A 91 18.75 48.29 -28.31
CA THR A 91 19.53 47.92 -27.10
C THR A 91 18.63 47.87 -25.87
N HIS A 92 18.42 46.66 -25.36
CA HIS A 92 17.50 46.41 -24.26
C HIS A 92 18.01 45.27 -23.38
N THR A 93 17.53 45.21 -22.14
CA THR A 93 17.88 44.16 -21.20
C THR A 93 16.69 43.93 -20.29
N ASP A 94 16.08 42.75 -20.41
CA ASP A 94 15.11 42.28 -19.44
C ASP A 94 15.69 41.26 -18.47
N SER A 95 15.08 41.21 -17.28
CA SER A 95 15.42 40.20 -16.29
C SER A 95 14.17 39.70 -15.58
N LEU A 96 14.24 38.45 -15.12
CA LEU A 96 13.20 37.80 -14.33
C LEU A 96 13.89 36.95 -13.26
N SER A 97 13.47 37.09 -12.00
CA SER A 97 14.07 36.30 -10.92
C SER A 97 13.09 35.92 -9.81
N GLN A 98 13.38 34.82 -9.13
CA GLN A 98 12.68 34.36 -7.94
C GLN A 98 13.69 33.79 -6.96
N SER A 99 13.50 34.07 -5.67
CA SER A 99 14.24 33.38 -4.62
C SER A 99 13.61 32.01 -4.38
N VAL A 100 14.38 30.94 -4.57
CA VAL A 100 13.92 29.56 -4.33
C VAL A 100 14.76 28.92 -3.23
N THR A 101 14.12 28.17 -2.34
CA THR A 101 14.80 27.40 -1.30
C THR A 101 14.79 25.93 -1.70
N ILE A 102 15.96 25.38 -2.00
CA ILE A 102 16.11 23.95 -2.28
C ILE A 102 16.31 23.26 -0.93
N PRO A 103 15.43 22.35 -0.51
CA PRO A 103 15.54 21.68 0.78
C PRO A 103 16.91 21.00 0.93
N SER A 104 17.49 21.10 2.12
CA SER A 104 18.68 20.31 2.48
C SER A 104 18.32 18.83 2.49
N GLY A 105 19.29 17.96 2.16
CA GLY A 105 19.09 16.51 2.20
C GLY A 105 18.59 15.86 0.92
N CYS A 106 18.22 16.63 -0.10
CA CYS A 106 17.79 16.09 -1.39
C CYS A 106 18.99 15.56 -2.19
N SER A 107 18.91 14.30 -2.63
CA SER A 107 19.92 13.67 -3.49
C SER A 107 19.78 14.09 -4.95
N SER A 108 18.62 14.64 -5.33
CA SER A 108 18.37 15.21 -6.66
C SER A 108 17.53 16.49 -6.60
N ALA A 109 17.91 17.50 -7.38
CA ALA A 109 17.11 18.68 -7.65
C ALA A 109 17.21 19.01 -9.15
N THR A 110 16.08 19.08 -9.85
CA THR A 110 16.02 19.30 -11.29
C THR A 110 15.20 20.54 -11.63
N LEU A 111 15.86 21.52 -12.24
CA LEU A 111 15.20 22.69 -12.82
C LEU A 111 14.79 22.38 -14.25
N THR A 112 13.52 22.64 -14.58
CA THR A 112 13.00 22.62 -15.95
C THR A 112 12.31 23.94 -16.30
N PHE A 113 12.38 24.33 -17.57
CA PHE A 113 11.58 25.43 -18.12
C PHE A 113 11.39 25.22 -19.62
N TRP A 114 10.29 25.73 -20.17
CA TRP A 114 10.06 25.77 -21.61
C TRP A 114 10.57 27.09 -22.17
N LEU A 115 11.36 27.02 -23.25
CA LEU A 115 11.91 28.20 -23.92
C LEU A 115 11.54 28.20 -25.39
N HIS A 116 10.91 29.29 -25.84
CA HIS A 116 10.75 29.64 -27.24
C HIS A 116 11.61 30.86 -27.57
N ILE A 117 12.30 30.82 -28.72
CA ILE A 117 13.14 31.90 -29.20
C ILE A 117 12.67 32.26 -30.60
N ASP A 118 12.29 33.52 -30.79
CA ASP A 118 12.02 34.07 -32.11
C ASP A 118 12.95 35.24 -32.40
N THR A 119 13.47 35.32 -33.62
CA THR A 119 14.42 36.36 -34.00
C THR A 119 14.24 36.79 -35.45
N ALA A 120 14.48 38.07 -35.69
CA ALA A 120 14.60 38.68 -37.01
C ALA A 120 16.04 38.65 -37.54
N GLU A 121 17.01 38.25 -36.71
CA GLU A 121 18.38 38.01 -37.13
C GLU A 121 18.46 36.88 -38.15
N THR A 122 19.27 37.07 -39.19
CA THR A 122 19.43 36.09 -40.28
C THR A 122 20.81 35.41 -40.27
N THR A 123 21.69 35.82 -39.37
CA THR A 123 22.99 35.20 -39.19
C THR A 123 22.85 33.76 -38.67
N SER A 124 23.76 32.89 -39.10
CA SER A 124 23.89 31.53 -38.59
C SER A 124 25.12 31.34 -37.70
N SER A 125 25.94 32.37 -37.52
CA SER A 125 27.25 32.27 -36.84
C SER A 125 27.45 33.25 -35.70
N THR A 126 26.68 34.35 -35.65
CA THR A 126 26.91 35.41 -34.66
C THR A 126 25.79 35.42 -33.62
N ALA A 127 26.16 35.27 -32.35
CA ALA A 127 25.25 35.38 -31.21
C ALA A 127 25.20 36.85 -30.74
N TYR A 128 24.30 37.62 -31.35
CA TYR A 128 24.07 39.04 -31.05
C TYR A 128 23.35 39.19 -29.72
N ASP A 129 22.13 38.65 -29.65
CA ASP A 129 21.26 38.72 -28.48
C ASP A 129 21.38 37.46 -27.65
N LYS A 130 21.26 37.58 -26.32
CA LYS A 130 21.51 36.46 -25.40
C LYS A 130 20.52 36.38 -24.26
N LEU A 131 20.04 35.18 -23.97
CA LEU A 131 19.37 34.83 -22.72
C LEU A 131 20.30 34.00 -21.86
N THR A 132 20.50 34.41 -20.61
CA THR A 132 21.28 33.65 -19.63
C THR A 132 20.38 33.16 -18.49
N ALA A 133 20.36 31.85 -18.26
CA ALA A 133 19.72 31.21 -17.11
C ALA A 133 20.75 30.95 -16.01
N LYS A 134 20.46 31.38 -14.78
CA LYS A 134 21.35 31.29 -13.62
C LYS A 134 20.63 30.76 -12.39
N ILE A 135 21.39 30.10 -11.52
CA ILE A 135 20.99 29.79 -10.15
C ILE A 135 22.12 30.20 -9.20
N GLY A 136 21.82 31.11 -8.27
CA GLY A 136 22.83 31.81 -7.49
C GLY A 136 23.82 32.56 -8.40
N SER A 137 25.11 32.28 -8.27
CA SER A 137 26.17 32.82 -9.15
C SER A 137 26.48 31.93 -10.36
N THR A 138 25.89 30.73 -10.45
CA THR A 138 26.21 29.74 -11.48
C THR A 138 25.36 29.96 -12.72
N THR A 139 26.01 30.01 -13.88
CA THR A 139 25.31 30.04 -15.18
C THR A 139 25.01 28.62 -15.62
N LEU A 140 23.73 28.30 -15.78
CA LEU A 140 23.26 26.98 -16.22
C LEU A 140 23.35 26.84 -17.74
N ALA A 141 22.93 27.88 -18.45
CA ALA A 141 23.05 27.97 -19.91
C ALA A 141 22.96 29.40 -20.40
N THR A 142 23.53 29.63 -21.58
CA THR A 142 23.30 30.84 -22.39
C THR A 142 22.74 30.42 -23.74
N TYR A 143 21.62 31.02 -24.11
CA TYR A 143 20.98 30.91 -25.41
C TYR A 143 21.11 32.23 -26.17
N SER A 144 20.87 32.20 -27.47
CA SER A 144 20.97 33.37 -28.34
C SER A 144 20.00 33.27 -29.51
N ASN A 145 19.99 34.30 -30.36
CA ASN A 145 19.34 34.30 -31.67
C ASN A 145 19.69 33.06 -32.53
N LEU A 146 20.87 32.45 -32.34
CA LEU A 146 21.28 31.22 -33.03
C LEU A 146 20.54 29.96 -32.57
N ASN A 147 19.81 30.02 -31.44
CA ASN A 147 19.08 28.90 -30.87
C ASN A 147 17.59 28.90 -31.23
N LYS A 148 17.18 29.70 -32.23
CA LYS A 148 15.81 29.73 -32.78
C LYS A 148 15.34 28.31 -33.14
N ALA A 149 14.14 27.95 -32.68
CA ALA A 149 13.47 26.70 -33.02
C ALA A 149 11.98 26.95 -33.26
N THR A 150 11.31 26.04 -33.97
CA THR A 150 9.86 26.08 -34.11
C THR A 150 9.21 25.72 -32.77
N GLY A 151 8.49 26.67 -32.17
CA GLY A 151 7.80 26.47 -30.89
C GLY A 151 8.74 26.37 -29.69
N TYR A 152 8.18 25.90 -28.57
CA TYR A 152 8.90 25.76 -27.31
C TYR A 152 9.76 24.48 -27.27
N VAL A 153 10.89 24.57 -26.58
CA VAL A 153 11.75 23.43 -26.25
C VAL A 153 12.01 23.42 -24.75
N GLN A 154 11.72 22.30 -24.08
CA GLN A 154 12.01 22.14 -22.67
C GLN A 154 13.53 22.06 -22.43
N LYS A 155 14.00 22.76 -21.42
CA LYS A 155 15.37 22.71 -20.91
C LYS A 155 15.34 22.10 -19.52
N SER A 156 16.37 21.30 -19.20
CA SER A 156 16.47 20.58 -17.93
C SER A 156 17.91 20.65 -17.41
N PHE A 157 18.06 20.95 -16.12
CA PHE A 157 19.35 21.09 -15.45
C PHE A 157 19.32 20.42 -14.08
N ASP A 158 20.35 19.63 -13.80
CA ASP A 158 20.65 19.18 -12.45
C ASP A 158 21.23 20.35 -11.64
N VAL A 159 20.55 20.68 -10.55
CA VAL A 159 20.91 21.74 -9.60
C VAL A 159 21.06 21.20 -8.17
N SER A 160 21.28 19.89 -8.03
CA SER A 160 21.41 19.20 -6.74
C SER A 160 22.53 19.78 -5.86
N SER A 161 23.57 20.38 -6.45
CA SER A 161 24.65 21.05 -5.72
C SER A 161 24.19 22.25 -4.86
N PHE A 162 22.97 22.74 -5.09
CA PHE A 162 22.37 23.84 -4.34
C PHE A 162 21.42 23.38 -3.23
N ALA A 163 21.33 22.07 -2.97
CA ALA A 163 20.56 21.54 -1.85
C ALA A 163 20.94 22.20 -0.52
N GLY A 164 19.93 22.59 0.26
CA GLY A 164 20.08 23.29 1.54
C GLY A 164 20.34 24.79 1.43
N GLN A 165 20.30 25.36 0.23
CA GLN A 165 20.54 26.78 0.00
C GLN A 165 19.26 27.47 -0.49
N THR A 166 19.08 28.72 -0.03
CA THR A 166 18.17 29.67 -0.68
C THR A 166 18.98 30.43 -1.73
N VAL A 167 18.60 30.29 -2.98
CA VAL A 167 19.32 30.84 -4.13
C VAL A 167 18.38 31.59 -5.06
N SER A 168 18.92 32.61 -5.75
CA SER A 168 18.18 33.32 -6.79
C SER A 168 18.19 32.51 -8.08
N LEU A 169 17.02 32.07 -8.53
CA LEU A 169 16.80 31.57 -9.89
C LEU A 169 16.54 32.79 -10.78
N ALA A 170 17.37 33.01 -11.80
CA ALA A 170 17.31 34.22 -12.61
C ALA A 170 17.50 33.95 -14.10
N PHE A 171 16.75 34.70 -14.90
CA PHE A 171 16.84 34.76 -16.36
C PHE A 171 17.13 36.21 -16.75
N SER A 172 18.09 36.42 -17.64
CA SER A 172 18.43 37.76 -18.14
C SER A 172 18.63 37.71 -19.64
N GLY A 173 17.80 38.48 -20.35
CA GLY A 173 17.88 38.75 -21.76
C GLY A 173 18.73 40.00 -22.02
N THR A 174 19.41 40.06 -23.16
CA THR A 174 20.11 41.25 -23.63
C THR A 174 20.01 41.28 -25.14
N GLU A 175 19.41 42.35 -25.66
CA GLU A 175 19.38 42.69 -27.08
C GLU A 175 20.45 43.73 -27.42
N ASP A 176 21.05 43.60 -28.60
CA ASP A 176 21.96 44.59 -29.15
C ASP A 176 21.21 45.76 -29.81
N SER A 177 21.91 46.65 -30.52
CA SER A 177 21.31 47.86 -31.09
C SER A 177 20.39 47.64 -32.31
N SER A 178 20.25 46.43 -32.84
CA SER A 178 19.52 46.18 -34.09
C SER A 178 18.89 44.79 -34.18
N LEU A 179 17.71 44.70 -34.81
CA LEU A 179 16.93 43.47 -35.04
C LEU A 179 16.50 42.79 -33.72
N GLN A 180 15.28 42.22 -33.71
CA GLN A 180 14.70 41.71 -32.48
C GLN A 180 15.05 40.24 -32.26
N THR A 181 15.24 39.87 -30.99
CA THR A 181 15.19 38.50 -30.51
C THR A 181 14.35 38.42 -29.25
N SER A 182 13.22 37.74 -29.35
CA SER A 182 12.31 37.46 -28.25
C SER A 182 12.69 36.16 -27.55
N PHE A 183 12.89 36.23 -26.23
CA PHE A 183 13.08 35.06 -25.37
C PHE A 183 11.84 34.82 -24.52
N VAL A 184 11.09 33.76 -24.82
CA VAL A 184 9.81 33.47 -24.19
C VAL A 184 9.92 32.24 -23.30
N LEU A 185 9.72 32.43 -22.01
CA LEU A 185 9.82 31.41 -20.97
C LEU A 185 8.43 31.05 -20.44
N ASP A 186 8.23 29.76 -20.17
CA ASP A 186 6.99 29.28 -19.56
C ASP A 186 7.21 27.99 -18.75
N ASP A 187 6.24 27.66 -17.89
CA ASP A 187 6.17 26.42 -17.12
C ASP A 187 7.49 26.09 -16.37
N ILE A 188 7.99 27.06 -15.60
CA ILE A 188 9.22 26.92 -14.84
C ILE A 188 8.97 26.06 -13.59
N ALA A 189 9.70 24.97 -13.45
CA ALA A 189 9.61 24.09 -12.29
C ALA A 189 10.98 23.70 -11.74
N LEU A 190 11.11 23.59 -10.43
CA LEU A 190 12.29 23.00 -9.79
C LEU A 190 11.81 21.92 -8.84
N ASN A 191 11.94 20.67 -9.28
CA ASN A 191 11.51 19.50 -8.52
C ASN A 191 12.68 18.95 -7.72
N THR A 192 12.41 18.63 -6.45
CA THR A 192 13.39 18.06 -5.54
C THR A 192 12.94 16.68 -5.10
N SER A 193 13.89 15.76 -5.03
CA SER A 193 13.70 14.43 -4.47
C SER A 193 14.97 14.02 -3.77
N GLY A 194 14.84 13.14 -2.80
CA GLY A 194 15.96 12.57 -2.09
C GLY A 194 15.54 11.28 -1.47
N ASP A 195 16.52 10.53 -0.99
CA ASP A 195 16.25 9.57 0.07
C ASP A 195 15.69 10.42 1.22
N THR A 196 14.36 10.42 1.36
CA THR A 196 13.74 10.91 2.58
C THR A 196 14.49 10.20 3.68
N ALA A 197 15.06 10.92 4.67
CA ALA A 197 15.24 10.22 5.92
C ALA A 197 13.83 9.71 6.21
N PRO A 198 13.65 8.39 6.37
CA PRO A 198 12.36 7.89 6.78
C PRO A 198 11.98 8.73 8.00
N PRO A 199 10.68 8.99 8.21
CA PRO A 199 10.25 9.54 9.49
C PRO A 199 11.05 8.84 10.57
N ALA A 200 11.60 9.58 11.54
CA ALA A 200 12.65 9.09 12.44
C ALA A 200 12.34 7.73 13.06
N ASP A 201 11.07 7.36 13.01
CA ASP A 201 10.60 6.00 13.10
C ASP A 201 9.73 5.55 11.90
N SER A 202 10.27 4.72 11.00
CA SER A 202 9.53 4.01 9.96
C SER A 202 8.92 2.69 10.44
N THR A 203 9.04 2.38 11.74
CA THR A 203 8.54 1.13 12.32
C THR A 203 7.03 1.16 12.34
N ARG A 204 6.42 0.20 11.65
CA ARG A 204 4.97 -0.03 11.71
C ARG A 204 4.57 -0.49 13.11
N THR A 205 3.59 0.18 13.70
CA THR A 205 3.08 -0.04 15.06
C THR A 205 1.57 0.23 15.08
N PRO A 206 0.75 -0.33 15.98
CA PRO A 206 1.07 -1.33 16.99
C PRO A 206 1.53 -2.68 16.40
N ALA A 207 2.63 -3.21 16.92
CA ALA A 207 3.23 -4.45 16.42
C ALA A 207 2.79 -5.68 17.21
N ALA A 208 2.90 -6.84 16.54
CA ALA A 208 2.50 -8.16 17.04
C ALA A 208 1.10 -8.16 17.70
N PRO A 209 0.07 -7.65 17.00
CA PRO A 209 -1.28 -7.70 17.52
C PRO A 209 -1.75 -9.15 17.73
N ALA A 210 -2.45 -9.37 18.84
CA ALA A 210 -3.09 -10.64 19.17
C ALA A 210 -4.53 -10.40 19.63
N TYR A 211 -5.48 -11.05 18.97
CA TYR A 211 -6.91 -10.89 19.18
C TYR A 211 -7.48 -12.13 19.84
N THR A 212 -8.17 -11.96 20.98
CA THR A 212 -8.97 -13.01 21.61
C THR A 212 -10.42 -12.60 21.58
N VAL A 213 -11.23 -13.39 20.89
CA VAL A 213 -12.63 -13.07 20.56
C VAL A 213 -13.52 -14.20 21.05
N SER A 214 -14.64 -13.85 21.68
CA SER A 214 -15.67 -14.79 22.09
C SER A 214 -17.04 -14.22 21.76
N LEU A 215 -17.72 -14.82 20.78
CA LEU A 215 -19.03 -14.38 20.29
C LEU A 215 -20.04 -15.52 20.39
N SER A 216 -21.30 -15.17 20.63
CA SER A 216 -22.44 -16.09 20.52
C SER A 216 -23.45 -15.54 19.52
N SER A 217 -23.97 -16.40 18.65
CA SER A 217 -24.93 -16.02 17.61
C SER A 217 -26.38 -16.22 18.03
N ASN A 218 -27.29 -15.47 17.39
CA ASN A 218 -28.70 -15.83 17.35
C ASN A 218 -28.94 -17.15 16.55
N THR A 219 -30.19 -17.60 16.48
CA THR A 219 -30.57 -18.85 15.79
C THR A 219 -30.24 -18.87 14.30
N ALA A 220 -30.20 -17.71 13.64
CA ALA A 220 -29.97 -17.60 12.20
C ALA A 220 -28.50 -17.36 11.82
N GLY A 221 -27.62 -17.06 12.79
CA GLY A 221 -26.25 -16.64 12.51
C GLY A 221 -26.12 -15.20 12.00
N THR A 222 -27.18 -14.40 12.06
CA THR A 222 -27.21 -13.01 11.54
C THR A 222 -26.85 -11.95 12.59
N VAL A 223 -26.84 -12.31 13.87
CA VAL A 223 -26.47 -11.39 14.96
C VAL A 223 -25.50 -12.11 15.88
N TRP A 224 -24.35 -11.49 16.12
CA TRP A 224 -23.29 -11.99 17.00
C TRP A 224 -22.99 -10.96 18.07
N THR A 225 -22.90 -11.41 19.32
CA THR A 225 -22.57 -10.55 20.45
C THR A 225 -21.59 -11.23 21.37
N GLY A 226 -20.69 -10.47 21.97
CA GLY A 226 -19.77 -10.98 22.96
C GLY A 226 -18.66 -9.99 23.23
N HIS A 227 -17.44 -10.49 23.31
CA HIS A 227 -16.29 -9.70 23.76
C HIS A 227 -15.08 -9.95 22.88
N GLU A 228 -14.32 -8.89 22.65
CA GLU A 228 -13.03 -8.93 21.99
C GLU A 228 -11.99 -8.22 22.85
N SER A 229 -10.80 -8.79 22.90
CA SER A 229 -9.63 -8.18 23.53
C SER A 229 -8.43 -8.25 22.59
N THR A 230 -7.71 -7.15 22.49
CA THR A 230 -6.56 -6.99 21.60
C THR A 230 -5.35 -6.61 22.43
N THR A 231 -4.32 -7.44 22.38
CA THR A 231 -3.00 -7.14 22.97
C THR A 231 -2.05 -6.72 21.87
N PHE A 232 -1.23 -5.71 22.13
CA PHE A 232 -0.26 -5.20 21.16
C PHE A 232 0.94 -4.56 21.84
N THR A 233 2.01 -4.36 21.08
CA THR A 233 3.25 -3.73 21.53
C THR A 233 3.52 -2.47 20.73
N ASN A 234 3.96 -1.40 21.40
CA ASN A 234 4.50 -0.27 20.66
C ASN A 234 5.93 -0.61 20.18
N ALA A 235 6.11 -0.89 18.89
CA ALA A 235 7.46 -1.09 18.33
C ALA A 235 8.19 0.23 18.03
N SER A 236 7.44 1.32 17.97
CA SER A 236 7.94 2.65 17.65
C SER A 236 8.65 3.30 18.85
N ALA A 237 9.78 3.95 18.60
CA ALA A 237 10.43 4.92 19.47
C ALA A 237 9.50 6.08 19.88
N THR A 238 8.50 6.41 19.04
CA THR A 238 7.46 7.39 19.39
C THR A 238 6.43 6.73 20.31
N PRO A 239 6.19 7.24 21.53
CA PRO A 239 5.15 6.70 22.41
C PRO A 239 3.75 6.82 21.79
N LEU A 240 2.94 5.76 21.92
CA LEU A 240 1.54 5.79 21.50
C LEU A 240 0.68 6.35 22.64
N THR A 241 0.01 7.47 22.40
CA THR A 241 -1.00 8.02 23.31
C THR A 241 -2.41 7.51 23.01
N GLU A 242 -2.56 6.86 21.86
CA GLU A 242 -3.83 6.41 21.30
C GLU A 242 -3.57 5.28 20.31
N VAL A 243 -4.63 4.53 20.02
CA VAL A 243 -4.71 3.60 18.90
C VAL A 243 -6.05 3.76 18.19
N TYR A 244 -6.17 3.23 16.98
CA TYR A 244 -7.42 3.20 16.24
C TYR A 244 -7.82 1.75 15.98
N LEU A 245 -9.09 1.44 16.21
CA LEU A 245 -9.74 0.24 15.69
C LEU A 245 -10.34 0.55 14.32
N ARG A 246 -10.10 -0.31 13.34
CA ARG A 246 -10.69 -0.30 12.00
C ARG A 246 -11.94 -1.17 12.01
N LEU A 247 -13.07 -0.58 11.63
CA LEU A 247 -14.38 -1.18 11.52
C LEU A 247 -14.87 -0.99 10.08
N TRP A 248 -14.14 -1.55 9.11
CA TRP A 248 -14.32 -1.25 7.68
C TRP A 248 -15.76 -1.42 7.20
N ASP A 249 -16.39 -2.55 7.55
CA ASP A 249 -17.78 -2.85 7.14
C ASP A 249 -18.85 -2.09 7.93
N ASN A 250 -18.48 -1.05 8.69
CA ASN A 250 -19.47 -0.07 9.12
C ASN A 250 -19.96 0.84 7.99
N TYR A 251 -19.20 0.98 6.91
CA TYR A 251 -19.52 1.90 5.82
C TYR A 251 -19.98 1.18 4.56
N HIS A 252 -21.28 1.24 4.31
CA HIS A 252 -21.90 0.81 3.04
C HIS A 252 -22.66 2.00 2.41
N GLY A 253 -21.93 3.10 2.19
CA GLY A 253 -22.48 4.36 1.66
C GLY A 253 -23.15 5.27 2.72
N THR A 254 -23.40 4.77 3.93
CA THR A 254 -23.96 5.55 5.05
C THR A 254 -23.43 5.08 6.41
N CYS A 255 -23.57 5.94 7.42
CA CYS A 255 -23.20 5.70 8.82
C CYS A 255 -24.38 5.77 9.79
N THR A 256 -25.61 5.75 9.30
CA THR A 256 -26.80 5.95 10.16
C THR A 256 -27.02 4.79 11.14
N ALA A 257 -26.72 3.56 10.74
CA ALA A 257 -26.89 2.37 11.55
C ALA A 257 -25.72 1.39 11.31
N PRO A 258 -24.55 1.65 11.92
CA PRO A 258 -23.38 0.81 11.72
C PRO A 258 -23.66 -0.63 12.22
N PRO A 259 -23.42 -1.66 11.40
CA PRO A 259 -23.64 -3.06 11.75
C PRO A 259 -22.69 -3.57 12.85
N ILE A 260 -21.53 -2.94 13.03
CA ILE A 260 -20.52 -3.31 14.03
C ILE A 260 -20.50 -2.24 15.13
N THR A 261 -20.71 -2.70 16.37
CA THR A 261 -20.81 -1.85 17.56
C THR A 261 -19.77 -2.24 18.59
N VAL A 262 -19.09 -1.23 19.15
CA VAL A 262 -18.09 -1.37 20.21
C VAL A 262 -18.58 -0.59 21.42
N THR A 263 -18.71 -1.28 22.56
CA THR A 263 -19.17 -0.70 23.81
C THR A 263 -18.33 -1.19 25.00
N ASN A 264 -18.49 -0.56 26.17
CA ASN A 264 -17.82 -0.98 27.41
C ASN A 264 -16.29 -1.14 27.27
N VAL A 265 -15.65 -0.20 26.57
CA VAL A 265 -14.19 -0.23 26.34
C VAL A 265 -13.41 -0.18 27.66
N THR A 266 -12.40 -1.05 27.75
CA THR A 266 -11.41 -1.16 28.82
C THR A 266 -10.00 -1.02 28.26
N GLY A 267 -9.02 -0.68 29.10
CA GLY A 267 -7.64 -0.42 28.66
C GLY A 267 -7.44 0.93 27.95
N GLY A 268 -8.50 1.73 27.81
CA GLY A 268 -8.51 3.06 27.21
C GLY A 268 -9.90 3.68 27.22
N THR A 269 -10.03 4.86 26.61
CA THR A 269 -11.28 5.59 26.48
C THR A 269 -11.64 5.75 25.00
N ALA A 270 -12.80 5.26 24.60
CA ALA A 270 -13.29 5.40 23.22
C ALA A 270 -13.70 6.85 22.92
N GLY A 271 -13.27 7.33 21.75
CA GLY A 271 -13.74 8.58 21.15
C GLY A 271 -14.98 8.37 20.27
N ALA A 272 -15.25 9.35 19.40
CA ALA A 272 -16.23 9.20 18.35
C ALA A 272 -15.67 8.39 17.18
N LEU A 273 -16.58 7.72 16.45
CA LEU A 273 -16.26 7.16 15.15
C LEU A 273 -15.88 8.28 14.16
N SER A 274 -14.92 7.97 13.30
CA SER A 274 -14.36 8.85 12.28
C SER A 274 -14.18 8.10 10.96
N VAL A 275 -13.76 8.80 9.89
CA VAL A 275 -13.56 8.24 8.54
C VAL A 275 -14.79 7.44 8.08
N ALA A 276 -15.91 8.16 7.96
CA ALA A 276 -17.19 7.55 7.61
C ALA A 276 -17.45 6.28 8.44
N CYS A 277 -17.45 6.41 9.76
CA CYS A 277 -17.70 5.33 10.72
C CYS A 277 -16.79 4.09 10.72
N THR A 278 -15.70 4.10 9.95
CA THR A 278 -14.74 2.97 9.87
C THR A 278 -13.57 3.05 10.83
N ALA A 279 -13.39 4.15 11.56
CA ALA A 279 -12.26 4.31 12.47
C ALA A 279 -12.72 4.77 13.87
N LEU A 280 -12.44 3.96 14.89
CA LEU A 280 -12.70 4.28 16.30
C LEU A 280 -11.39 4.58 17.04
N ARG A 281 -11.20 5.83 17.46
CA ARG A 281 -10.05 6.24 18.28
C ARG A 281 -10.22 5.73 19.71
N ILE A 282 -9.19 5.08 20.26
CA ILE A 282 -9.07 4.71 21.67
C ILE A 282 -7.90 5.47 22.29
N ALA A 283 -8.19 6.40 23.19
CA ALA A 283 -7.16 7.09 23.96
C ALA A 283 -6.60 6.16 25.05
N LEU A 284 -5.28 5.98 25.09
CA LEU A 284 -4.63 5.17 26.11
C LEU A 284 -4.51 5.96 27.42
N PRO A 285 -4.66 5.31 28.60
CA PRO A 285 -4.60 6.01 29.89
C PRO A 285 -3.22 6.57 30.20
N THR A 286 -2.17 5.93 29.66
CA THR A 286 -0.78 6.37 29.73
C THR A 286 -0.10 6.16 28.38
N PRO A 287 0.79 7.07 27.94
CA PRO A 287 1.56 6.85 26.72
C PRO A 287 2.34 5.53 26.78
N LEU A 288 2.15 4.66 25.79
CA LEU A 288 2.80 3.36 25.66
C LEU A 288 4.17 3.56 24.98
N THR A 289 5.25 3.44 25.72
CA THR A 289 6.60 3.67 25.18
C THR A 289 7.12 2.47 24.41
N GLN A 290 8.23 2.64 23.68
CA GLN A 290 8.81 1.58 22.85
C GLN A 290 9.05 0.29 23.64
N GLY A 291 8.63 -0.84 23.06
CA GLY A 291 8.75 -2.17 23.63
C GLY A 291 7.72 -2.50 24.71
N GLN A 292 6.89 -1.54 25.15
CA GLN A 292 5.81 -1.82 26.09
C GLN A 292 4.59 -2.40 25.38
N SER A 293 3.90 -3.30 26.06
CA SER A 293 2.65 -3.90 25.61
C SER A 293 1.49 -3.50 26.50
N THR A 294 0.29 -3.45 25.92
CA THR A 294 -0.97 -3.24 26.66
C THR A 294 -2.09 -4.06 26.00
N THR A 295 -3.23 -4.11 26.67
CA THR A 295 -4.44 -4.76 26.17
C THR A 295 -5.60 -3.77 26.23
N ILE A 296 -6.36 -3.68 25.14
CA ILE A 296 -7.69 -3.06 25.13
C ILE A 296 -8.74 -4.17 24.99
N GLY A 297 -9.91 -3.98 25.59
CA GLY A 297 -11.00 -4.95 25.49
C GLY A 297 -12.34 -4.25 25.45
N PHE A 298 -13.33 -4.83 24.77
CA PHE A 298 -14.62 -4.22 24.56
C PHE A 298 -15.70 -5.26 24.25
N ASP A 299 -16.94 -4.88 24.55
CA ASP A 299 -18.10 -5.65 24.13
C ASP A 299 -18.41 -5.35 22.66
N LEU A 300 -18.51 -6.42 21.88
CA LEU A 300 -18.67 -6.39 20.42
C LEU A 300 -20.07 -6.90 20.06
N GLY A 301 -20.77 -6.13 19.22
CA GLY A 301 -22.02 -6.53 18.58
C GLY A 301 -21.91 -6.40 17.07
N ILE A 302 -22.28 -7.45 16.35
CA ILE A 302 -22.26 -7.53 14.88
C ILE A 302 -23.66 -7.92 14.40
N THR A 303 -24.23 -7.12 13.50
CA THR A 303 -25.47 -7.44 12.78
C THR A 303 -25.13 -7.61 11.31
N VAL A 304 -25.19 -8.83 10.81
CA VAL A 304 -24.93 -9.14 9.40
C VAL A 304 -26.05 -8.52 8.56
N PRO A 305 -25.75 -7.63 7.59
CA PRO A 305 -26.77 -7.00 6.76
C PRO A 305 -27.32 -7.98 5.71
N SER A 306 -28.52 -7.71 5.20
CA SER A 306 -29.08 -8.50 4.10
C SER A 306 -28.36 -8.15 2.79
N GLY A 307 -27.95 -9.16 2.03
CA GLY A 307 -27.29 -9.01 0.74
C GLY A 307 -26.26 -10.11 0.48
N ALA A 308 -26.09 -10.48 -0.79
CA ALA A 308 -25.07 -11.43 -1.23
C ALA A 308 -23.70 -10.74 -1.34
N ASP A 309 -23.15 -10.33 -0.20
CA ASP A 309 -21.90 -9.58 -0.07
C ASP A 309 -20.89 -10.35 0.80
N ARG A 310 -19.62 -9.94 0.81
CA ARG A 310 -18.55 -10.50 1.64
C ARG A 310 -18.78 -10.26 3.14
N PHE A 311 -19.53 -9.21 3.48
CA PHE A 311 -20.17 -9.01 4.78
C PHE A 311 -21.68 -8.85 4.58
N GLY A 312 -22.39 -9.97 4.57
CA GLY A 312 -23.82 -9.99 4.28
C GLY A 312 -24.45 -11.38 4.41
N HIS A 313 -25.77 -11.44 4.41
CA HIS A 313 -26.50 -12.70 4.37
C HIS A 313 -27.45 -12.80 3.17
N ASP A 314 -27.38 -13.93 2.48
CA ASP A 314 -28.32 -14.34 1.45
C ASP A 314 -29.11 -15.58 1.93
N GLY A 315 -30.39 -15.36 2.23
CA GLY A 315 -31.23 -16.36 2.87
C GLY A 315 -30.64 -16.84 4.20
N ALA A 316 -30.21 -18.10 4.26
CA ALA A 316 -29.67 -18.75 5.46
C ALA A 316 -28.14 -18.81 5.49
N PHE A 317 -27.46 -18.24 4.50
CA PHE A 317 -26.00 -18.23 4.39
C PHE A 317 -25.48 -16.83 4.73
N ASN A 318 -24.65 -16.76 5.77
CA ASN A 318 -24.05 -15.52 6.25
C ASN A 318 -22.57 -15.55 5.92
N MET A 319 -22.07 -14.55 5.20
CA MET A 319 -20.65 -14.30 4.97
C MET A 319 -20.22 -13.13 5.85
N ILE A 320 -19.17 -13.33 6.64
CA ILE A 320 -18.80 -12.44 7.73
C ILE A 320 -17.32 -12.10 7.61
N GLY A 321 -16.98 -11.45 6.50
CA GLY A 321 -15.70 -10.83 6.24
C GLY A 321 -15.53 -9.50 6.99
N ASN A 322 -14.27 -9.12 7.29
CA ASN A 322 -13.81 -7.89 7.97
C ASN A 322 -14.69 -7.33 9.11
N ALA A 323 -15.46 -8.18 9.79
CA ALA A 323 -16.42 -7.79 10.82
C ALA A 323 -15.80 -7.61 12.22
N LEU A 324 -14.60 -8.15 12.45
CA LEU A 324 -13.85 -7.96 13.70
C LEU A 324 -13.04 -6.66 13.66
N PRO A 325 -13.15 -5.78 14.67
CA PRO A 325 -12.33 -4.59 14.74
C PRO A 325 -10.83 -4.89 14.91
N VAL A 326 -10.00 -4.50 13.95
CA VAL A 326 -8.53 -4.68 14.02
C VAL A 326 -7.79 -3.36 14.22
N LEU A 327 -6.55 -3.39 14.72
CA LEU A 327 -5.75 -2.18 14.90
C LEU A 327 -5.31 -1.58 13.56
N ALA A 328 -5.50 -0.27 13.42
CA ALA A 328 -4.94 0.49 12.30
C ALA A 328 -3.40 0.52 12.40
N VAL A 329 -2.75 0.54 11.24
CA VAL A 329 -1.29 0.70 11.16
C VAL A 329 -0.92 2.17 11.33
N LYS A 330 0.09 2.44 12.16
CA LYS A 330 0.81 3.70 12.21
C LYS A 330 2.24 3.46 11.79
N ASP A 331 2.76 4.30 10.93
CA ASP A 331 4.19 4.36 10.66
C ASP A 331 4.65 5.82 10.66
N GLY A 332 5.71 6.06 9.90
CA GLY A 332 6.30 7.36 9.74
C GLY A 332 5.40 8.39 9.06
N SER A 333 4.50 7.96 8.18
CA SER A 333 3.53 8.82 7.48
C SER A 333 2.33 9.19 8.37
N GLY A 334 2.23 8.57 9.54
CA GLY A 334 1.13 8.77 10.48
C GLY A 334 0.24 7.55 10.58
N TRP A 335 -1.01 7.76 10.95
CA TRP A 335 -2.03 6.71 11.00
C TRP A 335 -2.60 6.46 9.61
N HIS A 336 -2.61 5.19 9.19
CA HIS A 336 -3.28 4.74 7.98
C HIS A 336 -4.76 4.50 8.29
N LEU A 337 -5.56 5.51 7.97
CA LEU A 337 -7.01 5.54 8.22
C LEU A 337 -7.79 5.79 6.94
N ASP A 338 -7.34 5.19 5.84
CA ASP A 338 -7.93 5.38 4.51
C ASP A 338 -9.43 5.05 4.48
N PRO A 339 -10.23 5.72 3.65
CA PRO A 339 -11.66 5.45 3.54
C PRO A 339 -11.91 4.07 2.94
N TYR A 340 -13.10 3.53 3.20
CA TYR A 340 -13.56 2.30 2.57
C TYR A 340 -13.92 2.54 1.10
N THR A 341 -13.43 1.67 0.21
CA THR A 341 -13.81 1.61 -1.22
C THR A 341 -14.80 0.48 -1.50
N ASN A 342 -15.66 0.70 -2.52
CA ASN A 342 -16.54 -0.34 -3.07
C ASN A 342 -16.02 -0.94 -4.38
N ASN A 343 -14.86 -0.50 -4.88
CA ASN A 343 -14.33 -0.85 -6.20
C ASN A 343 -13.18 -1.85 -6.16
N GLY A 344 -12.60 -2.07 -4.98
CA GLY A 344 -11.53 -3.02 -4.64
C GLY A 344 -11.38 -3.01 -3.13
N GLU A 345 -10.14 -3.11 -2.64
CA GLU A 345 -9.84 -3.36 -1.23
C GLU A 345 -9.39 -2.08 -0.49
N SER A 346 -9.62 -2.04 0.83
CA SER A 346 -9.14 -0.94 1.70
C SER A 346 -8.53 -1.45 2.99
N PHE A 347 -8.14 -2.72 2.99
CA PHE A 347 -7.69 -3.40 4.19
C PHE A 347 -6.19 -3.18 4.30
N TYR A 348 -5.76 -2.80 5.49
CA TYR A 348 -4.35 -2.66 5.78
C TYR A 348 -4.13 -2.91 7.27
N SER A 349 -3.49 -4.03 7.54
CA SER A 349 -3.18 -4.50 8.88
C SER A 349 -1.81 -5.18 8.90
N LEU A 350 -1.24 -5.26 10.10
CA LEU A 350 -0.07 -6.09 10.34
C LEU A 350 -0.51 -7.51 10.65
N ALA A 351 0.33 -8.49 10.27
CA ALA A 351 0.10 -9.89 10.59
C ALA A 351 -0.07 -10.09 12.10
N ALA A 352 -1.12 -10.81 12.46
CA ALA A 352 -1.65 -10.96 13.81
C ALA A 352 -1.95 -12.41 14.16
N ASP A 353 -2.07 -12.67 15.46
CA ASP A 353 -2.58 -13.95 15.95
C ASP A 353 -4.04 -13.78 16.39
N PHE A 354 -4.90 -14.70 15.98
CA PHE A 354 -6.32 -14.72 16.35
C PHE A 354 -6.66 -16.01 17.08
N LYS A 355 -7.39 -15.87 18.18
CA LYS A 355 -8.09 -16.96 18.85
C LYS A 355 -9.56 -16.58 18.97
N VAL A 356 -10.39 -17.18 18.14
CA VAL A 356 -11.81 -16.83 18.00
C VAL A 356 -12.67 -18.00 18.46
N THR A 357 -13.58 -17.74 19.39
CA THR A 357 -14.56 -18.70 19.89
C THR A 357 -15.95 -18.27 19.44
N LEU A 358 -16.61 -19.10 18.65
CA LEU A 358 -17.91 -18.86 18.05
C LEU A 358 -18.91 -19.89 18.59
N ASP A 359 -19.82 -19.45 19.46
CA ASP A 359 -20.94 -20.27 19.96
C ASP A 359 -22.15 -20.07 19.04
N HIS A 360 -22.60 -21.12 18.36
CA HIS A 360 -23.67 -21.06 17.35
C HIS A 360 -24.64 -22.26 17.45
N PRO A 361 -25.84 -22.19 16.88
CA PRO A 361 -26.73 -23.34 16.76
C PRO A 361 -26.04 -24.51 16.03
N THR A 362 -26.25 -25.74 16.52
CA THR A 362 -25.67 -26.97 15.92
C THR A 362 -26.15 -27.22 14.49
N SER A 363 -27.23 -26.57 14.04
CA SER A 363 -27.70 -26.65 12.65
C SER A 363 -26.88 -25.83 11.66
N LEU A 364 -25.97 -24.96 12.14
CA LEU A 364 -25.09 -24.15 11.29
C LEU A 364 -23.70 -24.78 11.24
N SER A 365 -23.13 -24.82 10.04
CA SER A 365 -21.68 -24.98 9.85
C SER A 365 -21.02 -23.61 9.86
N VAL A 366 -19.84 -23.51 10.51
CA VAL A 366 -19.11 -22.26 10.68
C VAL A 366 -17.65 -22.42 10.24
N PRO A 367 -17.35 -22.43 8.92
CA PRO A 367 -15.98 -22.34 8.44
C PRO A 367 -15.39 -20.97 8.75
N ALA A 368 -14.10 -20.91 9.06
CA ALA A 368 -13.43 -19.69 9.49
C ALA A 368 -11.94 -19.71 9.15
N THR A 369 -11.32 -18.53 9.13
CA THR A 369 -9.87 -18.34 9.06
C THR A 369 -9.12 -19.16 10.12
N GLY A 370 -8.05 -19.84 9.70
CA GLY A 370 -7.19 -20.65 10.57
C GLY A 370 -7.76 -22.05 10.84
N THR A 371 -7.18 -22.74 11.82
CA THR A 371 -7.60 -24.10 12.16
C THR A 371 -8.76 -24.11 13.14
N SER A 372 -9.88 -24.74 12.76
CA SER A 372 -11.11 -24.77 13.57
C SER A 372 -11.35 -26.11 14.27
N VAL A 373 -11.81 -26.06 15.52
CA VAL A 373 -12.22 -27.24 16.31
C VAL A 373 -13.59 -27.02 16.92
N ASP A 374 -14.51 -27.93 16.64
CA ASP A 374 -15.86 -27.94 17.19
C ASP A 374 -15.90 -28.72 18.50
N THR A 375 -16.61 -28.16 19.48
CA THR A 375 -16.92 -28.83 20.75
C THR A 375 -18.40 -28.67 21.09
N PRO A 376 -19.01 -29.62 21.84
CA PRO A 376 -20.38 -29.47 22.29
C PRO A 376 -20.55 -28.22 23.16
N GLY A 377 -21.52 -27.37 22.83
CA GLY A 377 -21.93 -26.23 23.64
C GLY A 377 -23.06 -26.60 24.62
N THR A 378 -23.90 -25.61 24.93
CA THR A 378 -25.18 -25.86 25.62
C THR A 378 -26.14 -26.64 24.71
N SER A 379 -27.27 -27.12 25.25
CA SER A 379 -28.23 -27.93 24.48
C SER A 379 -28.64 -27.26 23.16
N GLY A 380 -28.33 -27.92 22.04
CA GLY A 380 -28.63 -27.43 20.68
C GLY A 380 -27.58 -26.46 20.10
N ARG A 381 -26.44 -26.28 20.77
CA ARG A 381 -25.36 -25.39 20.35
C ARG A 381 -24.03 -26.12 20.20
N THR A 382 -23.20 -25.60 19.31
CA THR A 382 -21.83 -26.00 19.05
C THR A 382 -20.93 -24.79 19.30
N VAL A 383 -19.76 -25.03 19.90
CA VAL A 383 -18.73 -24.01 20.09
C VAL A 383 -17.57 -24.34 19.16
N THR A 384 -17.35 -23.49 18.17
CA THR A 384 -16.25 -23.56 17.21
C THR A 384 -15.12 -22.67 17.69
N THR A 385 -13.94 -23.23 17.94
CA THR A 385 -12.74 -22.47 18.29
C THR A 385 -11.78 -22.48 17.12
N ALA A 386 -11.55 -21.32 16.51
CA ALA A 386 -10.60 -21.10 15.44
C ALA A 386 -9.32 -20.46 15.97
N THR A 387 -8.16 -20.99 15.56
CA THR A 387 -6.85 -20.41 15.86
C THR A 387 -6.11 -20.12 14.57
N ALA A 388 -5.74 -18.87 14.35
CA ALA A 388 -4.95 -18.42 13.21
C ALA A 388 -3.71 -17.68 13.71
N SER A 389 -2.56 -17.93 13.09
CA SER A 389 -1.30 -17.27 13.44
C SER A 389 -0.73 -16.57 12.23
N LYS A 390 -0.24 -15.35 12.43
CA LYS A 390 0.34 -14.50 11.38
C LYS A 390 -0.58 -14.28 10.16
N VAL A 391 -1.86 -14.03 10.43
CA VAL A 391 -2.87 -13.66 9.42
C VAL A 391 -3.21 -12.17 9.51
N ARG A 392 -3.68 -11.56 8.42
CA ARG A 392 -3.97 -10.12 8.34
C ARG A 392 -5.34 -9.74 8.89
N ASP A 393 -6.31 -10.59 8.63
CA ASP A 393 -7.65 -10.48 9.14
C ASP A 393 -8.21 -11.87 9.41
N PHE A 394 -9.45 -11.88 9.87
CA PHE A 394 -10.16 -13.09 10.25
C PHE A 394 -11.60 -12.97 9.73
N ALA A 395 -12.01 -13.95 8.94
CA ALA A 395 -13.36 -14.06 8.42
C ALA A 395 -13.98 -15.40 8.81
N TRP A 396 -15.30 -15.45 8.79
CA TRP A 396 -16.03 -16.71 8.90
C TRP A 396 -17.33 -16.65 8.10
N ALA A 397 -17.94 -17.81 7.89
CA ALA A 397 -19.31 -17.90 7.41
C ALA A 397 -20.17 -18.68 8.41
N ALA A 398 -21.49 -18.57 8.30
CA ALA A 398 -22.42 -19.37 9.08
C ALA A 398 -23.63 -19.74 8.23
N GLY A 399 -23.93 -21.04 8.12
CA GLY A 399 -25.04 -21.48 7.30
C GLY A 399 -25.15 -23.00 7.16
N PRO A 400 -26.22 -23.50 6.51
CA PRO A 400 -26.42 -24.93 6.26
C PRO A 400 -25.59 -25.43 5.07
N PHE A 401 -24.27 -25.24 5.12
CA PHE A 401 -23.35 -25.61 4.04
C PHE A 401 -23.21 -27.13 3.88
N THR A 402 -22.98 -27.58 2.65
CA THR A 402 -22.47 -28.93 2.38
C THR A 402 -20.94 -28.88 2.34
N LYS A 403 -20.26 -29.76 3.08
CA LYS A 403 -18.78 -29.82 3.15
C LYS A 403 -18.24 -31.04 2.40
N ILE A 404 -17.19 -30.84 1.60
CA ILE A 404 -16.27 -31.90 1.16
C ILE A 404 -14.83 -31.52 1.50
N SER A 405 -13.97 -32.50 1.76
CA SER A 405 -12.59 -32.27 2.20
C SER A 405 -11.60 -33.11 1.39
N GLY A 406 -10.36 -32.64 1.32
CA GLY A 406 -9.24 -33.39 0.77
C GLY A 406 -7.90 -32.82 1.23
N THR A 407 -6.82 -33.52 0.90
CA THR A 407 -5.45 -33.04 1.15
C THR A 407 -4.74 -32.84 -0.18
N SER A 408 -4.03 -31.73 -0.34
CA SER A 408 -3.17 -31.46 -1.50
C SER A 408 -2.00 -32.45 -1.59
N ALA A 409 -1.27 -32.48 -2.70
CA ALA A 409 -0.12 -33.37 -2.81
C ALA A 409 1.04 -32.93 -1.90
N ALA A 410 1.15 -31.62 -1.61
CA ALA A 410 2.12 -31.09 -0.64
C ALA A 410 1.68 -31.21 0.84
N GLY A 411 0.45 -31.67 1.10
CA GLY A 411 -0.02 -31.98 2.46
C GLY A 411 -0.95 -30.94 3.10
N THR A 412 -1.34 -29.88 2.38
CA THR A 412 -2.29 -28.88 2.90
C THR A 412 -3.70 -29.47 2.96
N ALA A 413 -4.39 -29.31 4.09
CA ALA A 413 -5.80 -29.66 4.21
C ALA A 413 -6.67 -28.62 3.51
N ILE A 414 -7.61 -29.08 2.66
CA ILE A 414 -8.51 -28.23 1.89
C ILE A 414 -9.94 -28.66 2.18
N ASN A 415 -10.81 -27.68 2.48
CA ASN A 415 -12.23 -27.90 2.67
C ASN A 415 -13.03 -27.00 1.71
N ILE A 416 -14.02 -27.58 1.04
CA ILE A 416 -14.99 -26.83 0.23
C ILE A 416 -16.34 -26.89 0.94
N TYR A 417 -16.88 -25.72 1.25
CA TYR A 417 -18.23 -25.51 1.78
C TYR A 417 -19.07 -24.93 0.66
N SER A 418 -20.24 -25.49 0.40
CA SER A 418 -21.09 -25.03 -0.70
C SER A 418 -22.49 -24.70 -0.23
N VAL A 419 -23.04 -23.62 -0.77
CA VAL A 419 -24.46 -23.28 -0.61
C VAL A 419 -25.34 -24.26 -1.36
N SER A 420 -26.65 -24.20 -1.09
CA SER A 420 -27.64 -25.02 -1.79
C SER A 420 -27.66 -24.69 -3.28
N GLY A 421 -27.63 -25.73 -4.13
CA GLY A 421 -27.68 -25.59 -5.60
C GLY A 421 -26.35 -25.81 -6.30
N ILE A 422 -25.23 -25.80 -5.57
CA ILE A 422 -23.94 -26.25 -6.12
C ILE A 422 -23.96 -27.76 -6.29
N SER A 423 -23.71 -28.23 -7.52
CA SER A 423 -23.67 -29.67 -7.79
C SER A 423 -22.43 -30.32 -7.17
N SER A 424 -22.51 -31.61 -6.83
CA SER A 424 -21.36 -32.37 -6.31
C SER A 424 -20.18 -32.39 -7.30
N ALA A 425 -20.46 -32.33 -8.61
CA ALA A 425 -19.42 -32.23 -9.65
C ALA A 425 -18.69 -30.88 -9.59
N ASN A 426 -19.43 -29.77 -9.40
CA ASN A 426 -18.84 -28.45 -9.24
C ASN A 426 -18.02 -28.37 -7.95
N ALA A 427 -18.56 -28.84 -6.82
CA ALA A 427 -17.82 -28.88 -5.56
C ALA A 427 -16.51 -29.68 -5.70
N GLN A 428 -16.56 -30.86 -6.35
CA GLN A 428 -15.36 -31.66 -6.59
C GLN A 428 -14.36 -30.98 -7.54
N SER A 429 -14.85 -30.21 -8.52
CA SER A 429 -14.01 -29.39 -9.39
C SER A 429 -13.29 -28.30 -8.60
N MET A 430 -13.99 -27.60 -7.70
CA MET A 430 -13.40 -26.58 -6.82
C MET A 430 -12.38 -27.19 -5.86
N LEU A 431 -12.66 -28.35 -5.25
CA LEU A 431 -11.70 -29.06 -4.40
C LEU A 431 -10.43 -29.44 -5.17
N THR A 432 -10.57 -29.89 -6.41
CA THR A 432 -9.43 -30.27 -7.27
C THR A 432 -8.60 -29.05 -7.66
N THR A 433 -9.29 -27.94 -7.97
CA THR A 433 -8.67 -26.65 -8.30
C THR A 433 -7.89 -26.13 -7.11
N ALA A 434 -8.51 -26.03 -5.93
CA ALA A 434 -7.87 -25.51 -4.73
C ALA A 434 -6.62 -26.29 -4.32
N LYS A 435 -6.69 -27.63 -4.38
CA LYS A 435 -5.52 -28.50 -4.14
C LYS A 435 -4.37 -28.24 -5.13
N SER A 436 -4.70 -27.98 -6.40
CA SER A 436 -3.68 -27.75 -7.43
C SER A 436 -3.09 -26.34 -7.32
N ALA A 437 -3.92 -25.34 -7.04
CA ALA A 437 -3.51 -23.95 -6.88
C ALA A 437 -2.59 -23.77 -5.68
N VAL A 438 -2.94 -24.32 -4.50
CA VAL A 438 -2.10 -24.20 -3.31
C VAL A 438 -0.73 -24.82 -3.51
N ASP A 439 -0.64 -25.99 -4.16
CA ASP A 439 0.63 -26.66 -4.43
C ASP A 439 1.45 -25.90 -5.49
N ALA A 440 0.78 -25.35 -6.52
CA ALA A 440 1.43 -24.58 -7.58
C ALA A 440 2.03 -23.28 -7.06
N HIS A 441 1.31 -22.54 -6.22
CA HIS A 441 1.79 -21.29 -5.61
C HIS A 441 2.85 -21.58 -4.55
N ALA A 442 2.66 -22.62 -3.73
CA ALA A 442 3.66 -23.02 -2.74
C ALA A 442 5.02 -23.39 -3.36
N GLY A 443 4.99 -24.10 -4.50
CA GLY A 443 6.20 -24.45 -5.24
C GLY A 443 6.97 -23.24 -5.77
N ARG A 444 6.29 -22.12 -6.03
CA ARG A 444 6.88 -20.88 -6.57
C ARG A 444 7.37 -19.95 -5.46
N PHE A 445 6.52 -19.69 -4.46
CA PHE A 445 6.72 -18.56 -3.54
C PHE A 445 7.13 -19.00 -2.14
N GLY A 446 6.92 -20.26 -1.75
CA GLY A 446 7.27 -20.78 -0.42
C GLY A 446 6.14 -21.64 0.16
N ALA A 447 6.44 -22.50 1.14
CA ALA A 447 5.44 -23.41 1.69
C ALA A 447 4.24 -22.66 2.31
N TYR A 448 3.03 -23.19 2.11
CA TYR A 448 1.80 -22.62 2.68
C TYR A 448 1.80 -22.77 4.22
N PRO A 449 1.74 -21.67 5.00
CA PRO A 449 2.01 -21.75 6.43
C PRO A 449 0.75 -21.84 7.31
N TYR A 450 -0.45 -21.62 6.76
CA TYR A 450 -1.68 -21.52 7.56
C TYR A 450 -2.33 -22.86 7.91
N GLY A 451 -1.76 -23.97 7.43
CA GLY A 451 -2.14 -25.34 7.80
C GLY A 451 -3.36 -25.88 7.03
N GLU A 452 -4.49 -25.19 7.08
CA GLU A 452 -5.69 -25.50 6.31
C GLU A 452 -6.20 -24.29 5.49
N LEU A 453 -6.91 -24.58 4.41
CA LEU A 453 -7.61 -23.60 3.58
C LEU A 453 -9.07 -24.03 3.40
N ASP A 454 -9.98 -23.16 3.83
CA ASP A 454 -11.42 -23.30 3.66
C ASP A 454 -11.89 -22.42 2.49
N ALA A 455 -12.70 -22.97 1.59
CA ALA A 455 -13.33 -22.20 0.51
C ALA A 455 -14.85 -22.32 0.58
N VAL A 456 -15.54 -21.19 0.65
CA VAL A 456 -17.00 -21.11 0.59
C VAL A 456 -17.43 -20.76 -0.83
N ILE A 457 -18.13 -21.69 -1.47
CA ILE A 457 -18.57 -21.61 -2.85
C ILE A 457 -20.05 -21.24 -2.90
N ASP A 458 -20.32 -20.05 -3.43
CA ASP A 458 -21.65 -19.48 -3.63
C ASP A 458 -22.03 -19.48 -5.13
N ASN A 459 -23.26 -19.12 -5.44
CA ASN A 459 -23.76 -18.94 -6.81
C ASN A 459 -24.39 -17.55 -7.06
N ASN A 460 -24.34 -16.64 -6.08
CA ASN A 460 -25.05 -15.38 -6.11
C ASN A 460 -24.23 -14.15 -5.68
N PHE A 461 -22.92 -14.29 -5.43
CA PHE A 461 -22.04 -13.14 -5.20
C PHE A 461 -22.03 -12.21 -6.42
N TRP A 462 -22.05 -10.90 -6.15
CA TRP A 462 -21.90 -9.87 -7.17
C TRP A 462 -20.42 -9.60 -7.51
N PHE A 463 -19.50 -10.08 -6.67
CA PHE A 463 -18.05 -9.97 -6.80
C PHE A 463 -17.44 -11.31 -7.25
N GLY A 464 -16.17 -11.28 -7.68
CA GLY A 464 -15.45 -12.43 -8.22
C GLY A 464 -15.02 -13.45 -7.17
N GLY A 465 -14.40 -12.97 -6.09
CA GLY A 465 -13.96 -13.73 -4.93
C GLY A 465 -13.49 -12.80 -3.81
N MET A 466 -13.09 -13.38 -2.68
CA MET A 466 -12.47 -12.67 -1.55
C MET A 466 -11.51 -13.62 -0.82
N GLU A 467 -10.38 -13.10 -0.39
CA GLU A 467 -9.12 -13.83 -0.27
C GLU A 467 -8.58 -14.02 1.15
N TYR A 468 -9.42 -13.88 2.17
CA TYR A 468 -8.99 -13.89 3.57
C TYR A 468 -7.99 -15.04 3.89
N PRO A 469 -6.98 -14.83 4.76
CA PRO A 469 -5.97 -15.86 5.00
C PRO A 469 -6.60 -17.15 5.54
N GLY A 470 -6.35 -18.27 4.84
CA GLY A 470 -6.93 -19.57 5.19
C GLY A 470 -8.42 -19.72 4.91
N PHE A 471 -9.10 -18.70 4.37
CA PHE A 471 -10.54 -18.69 4.15
C PHE A 471 -10.90 -17.87 2.90
N VAL A 472 -11.36 -18.51 1.83
CA VAL A 472 -11.72 -17.82 0.58
C VAL A 472 -13.21 -17.89 0.29
N LEU A 473 -13.77 -16.81 -0.25
CA LEU A 473 -15.12 -16.77 -0.83
C LEU A 473 -14.99 -16.79 -2.35
N ASP A 474 -15.79 -17.60 -3.05
CA ASP A 474 -15.74 -17.64 -4.51
C ASP A 474 -17.07 -18.15 -5.09
N LEU A 475 -17.24 -17.92 -6.39
CA LEU A 475 -18.21 -18.61 -7.24
C LEU A 475 -17.62 -19.91 -7.80
N VAL A 476 -18.40 -20.65 -8.60
CA VAL A 476 -17.87 -21.81 -9.33
C VAL A 476 -17.01 -21.34 -10.51
N SER A 477 -15.73 -21.06 -10.24
CA SER A 477 -14.76 -20.60 -11.22
C SER A 477 -13.38 -21.17 -10.93
N THR A 478 -12.80 -21.91 -11.87
CA THR A 478 -11.46 -22.47 -11.65
C THR A 478 -10.38 -21.39 -11.69
N THR A 479 -10.59 -20.33 -12.48
CA THR A 479 -9.63 -19.23 -12.61
C THR A 479 -9.70 -18.31 -11.40
N ALA A 480 -10.90 -17.91 -10.98
CA ALA A 480 -11.06 -17.06 -9.79
C ALA A 480 -10.52 -17.80 -8.55
N LEU A 481 -10.86 -19.08 -8.35
CA LEU A 481 -10.34 -19.81 -7.20
C LEU A 481 -8.81 -19.94 -7.18
N THR A 482 -8.20 -20.00 -8.36
CA THR A 482 -6.73 -20.00 -8.46
C THR A 482 -6.14 -18.63 -8.09
N HIS A 483 -6.86 -17.55 -8.42
CA HIS A 483 -6.56 -16.16 -8.04
C HIS A 483 -6.72 -15.96 -6.54
N GLU A 484 -7.87 -16.28 -5.95
CA GLU A 484 -8.12 -16.18 -4.50
C GLU A 484 -7.09 -16.97 -3.66
N ILE A 485 -6.60 -18.09 -4.20
CA ILE A 485 -5.56 -18.88 -3.53
C ILE A 485 -4.15 -18.31 -3.77
N GLY A 486 -3.95 -17.53 -4.84
CA GLY A 486 -2.72 -16.77 -5.07
C GLY A 486 -2.52 -15.64 -4.05
N HIS A 487 -3.62 -15.01 -3.65
CA HIS A 487 -3.66 -14.01 -2.57
C HIS A 487 -3.26 -14.58 -1.18
N GLN A 488 -3.14 -15.90 -1.06
CA GLN A 488 -2.57 -16.45 0.16
C GLN A 488 -1.07 -16.10 0.30
N TRP A 489 -0.38 -15.83 -0.81
CA TRP A 489 1.03 -15.40 -0.83
C TRP A 489 1.21 -13.90 -0.98
N PHE A 490 0.57 -13.27 -1.96
CA PHE A 490 0.55 -11.80 -2.13
C PHE A 490 -0.72 -11.28 -1.47
N TYR A 491 -0.71 -10.14 -0.77
CA TYR A 491 -1.62 -9.88 0.36
C TYR A 491 -1.35 -10.79 1.56
N GLY A 492 -1.80 -12.05 1.62
CA GLY A 492 -1.86 -12.83 2.87
C GLY A 492 -0.52 -12.92 3.63
N ILE A 493 0.46 -13.61 3.04
CA ILE A 493 1.80 -13.77 3.62
C ILE A 493 2.68 -12.54 3.39
N VAL A 494 2.81 -12.12 2.12
CA VAL A 494 3.54 -10.94 1.67
C VAL A 494 2.49 -9.88 1.36
N GLY A 495 2.15 -9.09 2.35
CA GLY A 495 1.12 -8.09 2.14
C GLY A 495 1.68 -6.73 1.91
N ASP A 496 0.75 -5.83 1.81
CA ASP A 496 0.92 -4.49 1.31
C ASP A 496 -0.10 -3.59 2.00
N ASP A 497 -0.19 -2.36 1.53
CA ASP A 497 -1.27 -1.44 1.87
C ASP A 497 -2.20 -1.46 0.65
N GLU A 498 -3.24 -2.29 0.70
CA GLU A 498 -4.11 -2.57 -0.44
C GLU A 498 -4.80 -1.28 -0.93
N TYR A 499 -5.00 -0.29 -0.05
CA TYR A 499 -5.54 1.00 -0.44
C TYR A 499 -4.52 1.83 -1.24
N ASN A 500 -3.28 1.95 -0.74
CA ASN A 500 -2.27 2.83 -1.35
C ASN A 500 -1.46 2.15 -2.47
N SER A 501 -1.42 0.83 -2.53
CA SER A 501 -0.63 0.05 -3.49
C SER A 501 -1.34 -1.23 -3.95
N PRO A 502 -2.62 -1.16 -4.41
CA PRO A 502 -3.44 -2.34 -4.75
C PRO A 502 -2.79 -3.25 -5.80
N TRP A 503 -1.87 -2.73 -6.62
CA TRP A 503 -1.18 -3.52 -7.63
C TRP A 503 -0.23 -4.58 -7.04
N LEU A 504 0.34 -4.36 -5.85
CA LEU A 504 1.23 -5.35 -5.20
C LEU A 504 0.48 -6.60 -4.80
N ASP A 505 -0.82 -6.45 -4.59
CA ASP A 505 -1.74 -7.53 -4.36
C ASP A 505 -2.24 -8.09 -5.70
N GLU A 506 -3.07 -7.31 -6.39
CA GLU A 506 -3.88 -7.82 -7.50
C GLU A 506 -3.09 -8.16 -8.76
N ALA A 507 -2.08 -7.37 -9.11
CA ALA A 507 -1.25 -7.66 -10.28
C ALA A 507 -0.39 -8.90 -10.05
N PHE A 508 0.13 -9.07 -8.83
CA PHE A 508 0.97 -10.20 -8.47
C PHE A 508 0.15 -11.49 -8.42
N THR A 509 -1.06 -11.41 -7.87
CA THR A 509 -1.98 -12.54 -7.82
C THR A 509 -2.47 -12.94 -9.21
N ASP A 510 -2.84 -11.99 -10.07
CA ASP A 510 -3.25 -12.29 -11.45
C ASP A 510 -2.07 -12.86 -12.27
N TYR A 511 -0.85 -12.38 -12.03
CA TYR A 511 0.36 -12.97 -12.61
C TYR A 511 0.63 -14.39 -12.08
N ALA A 512 0.45 -14.64 -10.79
CA ALA A 512 0.57 -15.97 -10.21
C ALA A 512 -0.46 -16.95 -10.80
N THR A 513 -1.69 -16.48 -11.02
CA THR A 513 -2.77 -17.22 -11.70
C THR A 513 -2.36 -17.60 -13.11
N ASP A 514 -1.87 -16.65 -13.90
CA ASP A 514 -1.33 -16.91 -15.24
C ASP A 514 -0.25 -18.00 -15.20
N LEU A 515 0.70 -17.92 -14.26
CA LEU A 515 1.76 -18.93 -14.13
C LEU A 515 1.22 -20.31 -13.74
N ALA A 516 0.24 -20.39 -12.84
CA ALA A 516 -0.38 -21.65 -12.43
C ALA A 516 -1.13 -22.33 -13.59
N GLN A 517 -1.69 -21.52 -14.51
CA GLN A 517 -2.38 -21.98 -15.71
C GLN A 517 -1.45 -22.19 -16.92
N GLY A 518 -0.15 -21.92 -16.78
CA GLY A 518 0.83 -22.07 -17.86
C GLY A 518 0.73 -20.99 -18.95
N LEU A 519 0.13 -19.84 -18.63
CA LEU A 519 0.04 -18.69 -19.52
C LEU A 519 1.37 -17.92 -19.53
N THR A 520 1.71 -17.35 -20.69
CA THR A 520 3.00 -16.70 -20.95
C THR A 520 2.90 -15.18 -21.15
N GLY A 521 1.70 -14.60 -20.98
CA GLY A 521 1.48 -13.18 -21.26
C GLY A 521 1.62 -12.82 -22.75
N THR A 522 1.42 -13.77 -23.68
CA THR A 522 1.55 -13.51 -25.13
C THR A 522 0.56 -12.47 -25.64
N ASN A 523 -0.60 -12.33 -24.99
CA ASN A 523 -1.63 -11.37 -25.38
C ASN A 523 -1.53 -10.02 -24.65
N CYS A 524 -0.50 -9.84 -23.83
CA CYS A 524 -0.27 -8.58 -23.14
C CYS A 524 -0.11 -7.43 -24.13
N TRP A 525 -0.72 -6.28 -23.78
CA TRP A 525 -0.65 -5.03 -24.55
C TRP A 525 -1.33 -5.02 -25.92
N ASN A 526 -2.03 -6.09 -26.33
CA ASN A 526 -2.77 -6.13 -27.60
C ASN A 526 -3.85 -5.03 -27.72
N SER A 527 -4.38 -4.56 -26.59
CA SER A 527 -5.42 -3.53 -26.51
C SER A 527 -5.14 -2.52 -25.39
N VAL A 528 -3.92 -1.95 -25.38
CA VAL A 528 -3.55 -0.92 -24.40
C VAL A 528 -4.13 0.44 -24.79
N SER A 529 -4.78 1.10 -23.82
CA SER A 529 -5.23 2.48 -23.95
C SER A 529 -5.21 3.11 -22.57
N TRP A 530 -4.39 4.14 -22.39
CA TRP A 530 -4.37 4.94 -21.17
C TRP A 530 -5.38 6.08 -21.28
N ALA A 531 -6.23 6.25 -20.27
CA ALA A 531 -7.28 7.27 -20.25
C ALA A 531 -6.72 8.68 -20.03
N SER A 532 -5.59 8.81 -19.35
CA SER A 532 -4.89 10.08 -19.12
C SER A 532 -3.40 9.86 -18.86
N SER A 533 -2.62 10.94 -18.77
CA SER A 533 -1.22 10.89 -18.30
C SER A 533 -1.10 10.62 -16.80
N ALA A 534 -2.18 10.80 -16.02
CA ALA A 534 -2.20 10.57 -14.57
C ALA A 534 -2.48 9.11 -14.19
N GLU A 535 -2.97 8.29 -15.13
CA GLU A 535 -3.28 6.87 -14.92
C GLU A 535 -1.98 6.05 -14.87
N ASN A 536 -1.71 5.44 -13.73
CA ASN A 536 -0.52 4.64 -13.41
C ASN A 536 -0.97 3.33 -12.77
N ILE A 537 -0.19 2.26 -12.95
CA ILE A 537 -0.48 0.97 -12.30
C ILE A 537 -0.49 1.11 -10.77
N THR A 538 0.36 2.00 -10.25
CA THR A 538 0.56 2.21 -8.81
C THR A 538 -0.35 3.27 -8.19
N ASN A 539 -1.40 3.72 -8.90
CA ASN A 539 -2.38 4.62 -8.29
C ASN A 539 -3.12 3.93 -7.13
N SER A 540 -3.45 4.71 -6.09
CA SER A 540 -4.22 4.24 -4.93
C SER A 540 -5.71 4.10 -5.24
N MET A 541 -6.44 3.45 -4.33
CA MET A 541 -7.89 3.31 -4.42
C MET A 541 -8.63 4.66 -4.39
N ALA A 542 -8.05 5.72 -3.83
CA ALA A 542 -8.60 7.08 -3.95
C ALA A 542 -8.74 7.52 -5.42
N TYR A 543 -7.75 7.19 -6.25
CA TYR A 543 -7.78 7.48 -7.68
C TYR A 543 -8.77 6.55 -8.39
N TRP A 544 -8.74 5.25 -8.05
CA TRP A 544 -9.60 4.26 -8.69
C TRP A 544 -11.06 4.41 -8.35
N ASP A 545 -11.44 4.90 -7.17
CA ASP A 545 -12.82 5.26 -6.85
C ASP A 545 -13.36 6.35 -7.78
N ALA A 546 -12.52 7.33 -8.13
CA ALA A 546 -12.87 8.36 -9.10
C ALA A 546 -12.86 7.85 -10.56
N HIS A 547 -12.25 6.69 -10.82
CA HIS A 547 -12.04 6.13 -12.17
C HIS A 547 -12.35 4.61 -12.22
N SER A 548 -13.43 4.20 -11.56
CA SER A 548 -13.70 2.79 -11.21
C SER A 548 -13.72 1.84 -12.40
N SER A 549 -14.26 2.30 -13.53
CA SER A 549 -14.32 1.52 -14.79
C SER A 549 -12.95 1.14 -15.37
N ARG A 550 -11.87 1.72 -14.85
CA ARG A 550 -10.49 1.48 -15.29
C ARG A 550 -9.69 0.58 -14.37
N TYR A 551 -10.10 0.44 -13.10
CA TYR A 551 -9.36 -0.28 -12.06
C TYR A 551 -8.91 -1.68 -12.50
N SER A 552 -9.85 -2.56 -12.82
CA SER A 552 -9.55 -3.93 -13.23
C SER A 552 -8.65 -4.00 -14.48
N THR A 553 -8.87 -3.10 -15.45
CA THR A 553 -8.06 -3.08 -16.68
C THR A 553 -6.60 -2.74 -16.39
N VAL A 554 -6.36 -1.74 -15.54
CA VAL A 554 -5.02 -1.22 -15.30
C VAL A 554 -4.29 -2.01 -14.22
N VAL A 555 -4.90 -2.19 -13.05
CA VAL A 555 -4.24 -2.81 -11.90
C VAL A 555 -3.99 -4.29 -12.15
N TYR A 556 -5.00 -5.03 -12.61
CA TYR A 556 -4.86 -6.46 -12.88
C TYR A 556 -4.23 -6.66 -14.26
N GLY A 557 -4.93 -6.20 -15.31
CA GLY A 557 -4.56 -6.47 -16.69
C GLY A 557 -3.19 -5.93 -17.08
N TYR A 558 -2.96 -4.62 -16.91
CA TYR A 558 -1.66 -4.01 -17.25
C TYR A 558 -0.58 -4.35 -16.21
N GLY A 559 -0.95 -4.46 -14.92
CA GLY A 559 -0.07 -4.92 -13.85
C GLY A 559 0.58 -6.28 -14.12
N LYS A 560 -0.22 -7.34 -14.35
CA LYS A 560 0.34 -8.66 -14.66
C LYS A 560 1.16 -8.67 -15.93
N CYS A 561 0.79 -7.85 -16.91
CA CYS A 561 1.52 -7.73 -18.16
C CYS A 561 2.88 -7.08 -17.98
N ALA A 562 3.00 -6.10 -17.09
CA ALA A 562 4.30 -5.56 -16.69
C ALA A 562 5.16 -6.65 -16.03
N LEU A 563 4.59 -7.51 -15.18
CA LEU A 563 5.33 -8.64 -14.58
C LEU A 563 5.77 -9.69 -15.62
N HIS A 564 4.96 -9.97 -16.64
CA HIS A 564 5.39 -10.80 -17.78
C HIS A 564 6.53 -10.15 -18.58
N ASP A 565 6.51 -8.83 -18.79
CA ASP A 565 7.62 -8.13 -19.44
C ASP A 565 8.89 -8.12 -18.59
N LEU A 566 8.77 -7.91 -17.29
CA LEU A 566 9.90 -8.04 -16.37
C LEU A 566 10.50 -9.45 -16.46
N ARG A 567 9.66 -10.49 -16.47
CA ARG A 567 10.09 -11.88 -16.70
C ARG A 567 10.83 -12.04 -18.04
N ARG A 568 10.37 -11.40 -19.11
CA ARG A 568 11.05 -11.43 -20.43
C ARG A 568 12.43 -10.78 -20.39
N ILE A 569 12.61 -9.70 -19.62
CA ILE A 569 13.90 -9.02 -19.44
C ILE A 569 14.85 -9.86 -18.58
N LEU A 570 14.37 -10.39 -17.46
CA LEU A 570 15.18 -11.13 -16.50
C LEU A 570 15.49 -12.56 -16.96
N GLY A 571 14.56 -13.18 -17.69
CA GLY A 571 14.51 -14.61 -17.96
C GLY A 571 13.87 -15.41 -16.82
N ASP A 572 13.31 -16.56 -17.17
CA ASP A 572 12.48 -17.40 -16.29
C ASP A 572 13.14 -17.77 -14.97
N THR A 573 14.42 -18.16 -15.01
CA THR A 573 15.16 -18.58 -13.82
C THR A 573 15.39 -17.42 -12.85
N ALA A 574 15.75 -16.25 -13.36
CA ALA A 574 15.98 -15.07 -12.52
C ALA A 574 14.66 -14.52 -11.96
N MET A 575 13.59 -14.50 -12.74
CA MET A 575 12.27 -14.08 -12.26
C MET A 575 11.72 -15.02 -11.17
N ALA A 576 11.81 -16.34 -11.37
CA ALA A 576 11.37 -17.30 -10.36
C ALA A 576 12.17 -17.16 -9.05
N LYS A 577 13.48 -16.94 -9.14
CA LYS A 577 14.33 -16.67 -7.98
C LYS A 577 13.97 -15.34 -7.31
N LEU A 578 13.78 -14.28 -8.09
CA LEU A 578 13.36 -12.95 -7.60
C LEU A 578 12.09 -13.06 -6.76
N LEU A 579 11.01 -13.63 -7.30
CA LEU A 579 9.73 -13.70 -6.59
C LEU A 579 9.82 -14.55 -5.32
N LYS A 580 10.58 -15.66 -5.36
CA LYS A 580 10.78 -16.50 -4.18
C LYS A 580 11.58 -15.80 -3.09
N ASP A 581 12.66 -15.12 -3.45
CA ASP A 581 13.49 -14.40 -2.50
C ASP A 581 12.75 -13.18 -1.94
N TYR A 582 12.00 -12.46 -2.78
CA TYR A 582 11.14 -11.37 -2.39
C TYR A 582 10.04 -11.83 -1.42
N ALA A 583 9.35 -12.93 -1.72
CA ALA A 583 8.37 -13.48 -0.80
C ALA A 583 9.01 -13.87 0.54
N THR A 584 10.20 -14.48 0.49
CA THR A 584 10.95 -14.86 1.70
C THR A 584 11.37 -13.65 2.54
N SER A 585 11.82 -12.55 1.91
CA SER A 585 12.28 -11.36 2.63
C SER A 585 11.13 -10.56 3.27
N HIS A 586 9.93 -10.67 2.72
CA HIS A 586 8.73 -9.98 3.21
C HIS A 586 7.74 -10.91 3.91
N TRP A 587 8.15 -12.13 4.29
CA TRP A 587 7.27 -13.12 4.89
C TRP A 587 6.63 -12.62 6.20
N TYR A 588 5.30 -12.47 6.23
CA TYR A 588 4.49 -11.82 7.27
C TYR A 588 4.78 -10.32 7.49
N GLY A 589 5.60 -9.72 6.64
CA GLY A 589 5.87 -8.29 6.59
C GLY A 589 4.87 -7.56 5.71
N VAL A 590 5.15 -6.28 5.49
CA VAL A 590 4.42 -5.44 4.53
C VAL A 590 5.45 -4.93 3.53
N SER A 591 5.23 -5.22 2.26
CA SER A 591 6.07 -4.77 1.16
C SER A 591 5.56 -3.46 0.56
N THR A 592 6.41 -2.84 -0.24
CA THR A 592 6.17 -1.57 -0.91
C THR A 592 6.67 -1.62 -2.35
N THR A 593 6.12 -0.75 -3.20
CA THR A 593 6.54 -0.62 -4.60
C THR A 593 8.06 -0.38 -4.73
N ALA A 594 8.63 0.44 -3.84
CA ALA A 594 10.05 0.73 -3.81
C ALA A 594 10.89 -0.51 -3.48
N GLU A 595 10.47 -1.32 -2.50
CA GLU A 595 11.15 -2.57 -2.12
C GLU A 595 11.11 -3.61 -3.25
N PHE A 596 9.97 -3.76 -3.93
CA PHE A 596 9.89 -4.65 -5.09
C PHE A 596 10.80 -4.18 -6.24
N LYS A 597 10.80 -2.88 -6.56
CA LYS A 597 11.67 -2.32 -7.59
C LYS A 597 13.15 -2.53 -7.26
N ALA A 598 13.54 -2.36 -6.00
CA ALA A 598 14.90 -2.61 -5.54
C ALA A 598 15.26 -4.11 -5.66
N ALA A 599 14.37 -5.01 -5.26
CA ALA A 599 14.56 -6.45 -5.41
C ALA A 599 14.71 -6.86 -6.89
N ALA A 600 13.85 -6.33 -7.76
CA ALA A 600 13.90 -6.57 -9.20
C ALA A 600 15.20 -6.04 -9.82
N GLN A 601 15.65 -4.84 -9.43
CA GLN A 601 16.92 -4.29 -9.89
C GLN A 601 18.11 -5.13 -9.40
N ALA A 602 18.08 -5.64 -8.17
CA ALA A 602 19.13 -6.51 -7.65
C ALA A 602 19.22 -7.87 -8.37
N ALA A 603 18.14 -8.29 -9.03
CA ALA A 603 18.10 -9.55 -9.80
C ALA A 603 18.77 -9.45 -11.19
N THR A 604 19.18 -8.25 -11.64
CA THR A 604 19.78 -8.05 -12.96
C THR A 604 20.81 -6.92 -13.01
N THR A 605 21.67 -6.95 -14.02
CA THR A 605 22.57 -5.82 -14.34
C THR A 605 21.97 -4.84 -15.35
N THR A 606 20.83 -5.20 -15.95
CA THR A 606 20.04 -4.30 -16.80
C THR A 606 19.43 -3.20 -15.94
N ASP A 607 19.63 -1.94 -16.34
CA ASP A 607 18.97 -0.80 -15.69
C ASP A 607 17.47 -0.82 -15.99
N LEU A 608 16.66 -0.98 -14.93
CA LEU A 608 15.20 -1.06 -15.01
C LEU A 608 14.52 0.32 -14.92
N THR A 609 15.27 1.43 -14.84
CA THR A 609 14.69 2.79 -14.73
C THR A 609 13.67 3.07 -15.84
N SER A 610 14.06 2.82 -17.10
CA SER A 610 13.16 3.01 -18.25
C SER A 610 11.98 2.03 -18.27
N PHE A 611 12.17 0.82 -17.72
CA PHE A 611 11.11 -0.17 -17.59
C PHE A 611 9.99 0.34 -16.68
N TRP A 612 10.31 0.86 -15.50
CA TRP A 612 9.32 1.38 -14.55
C TRP A 612 8.55 2.57 -15.11
N THR A 613 9.25 3.50 -15.77
CA THR A 613 8.60 4.65 -16.43
C THR A 613 7.66 4.22 -17.54
N THR A 614 8.08 3.28 -18.40
CA THR A 614 7.28 2.80 -19.54
C THR A 614 5.99 2.11 -19.06
N HIS A 615 6.08 1.33 -17.99
CA HIS A 615 4.94 0.60 -17.43
C HIS A 615 4.12 1.43 -16.45
N ARG A 616 4.48 2.70 -16.22
CA ARG A 616 3.78 3.58 -15.28
C ARG A 616 3.70 3.01 -13.86
N ILE A 617 4.81 2.41 -13.43
CA ILE A 617 5.02 1.93 -12.06
C ILE A 617 5.85 3.00 -11.35
N VAL A 618 5.15 3.96 -10.74
CA VAL A 618 5.74 5.09 -10.02
C VAL A 618 5.79 4.81 -8.51
N GLY A 619 6.75 5.41 -7.82
CA GLY A 619 7.09 5.09 -6.43
C GLY A 619 8.50 4.58 -6.33
#